data_AF-A0A6C0HKZ5-F1
#
_entry.id   AF-A0A6C0HKZ5-F1
#
_cell.length_a   1.000
_cell.length_b   1.000
_cell.length_c   1.000
_cell.angle_alpha   90.00
_cell.angle_beta   90.00
_cell.angle_gamma   90.00
#
_symmetry.space_group_name_H-M   'P 1'
#
loop_
_entity.id
_entity.type
_entity.pdbx_description
1 polymer ?
#
loop_
_entity_poly.entity_id
_entity_poly.type
_entity_poly.pdbx_seq_one_letter_code
_entity_poly.pdbx_strand_id
1 'polypeptide(L)'
;MKAVRKTLLNQPCRSRDITDNERETFSSYSHLQRYFPALDLFTIPDSILSQKNIELPYKYQITNWMEPSSDQPKIWNALRILSPTGPIDEPPSSEPCDVFVKVVHLLNPIDIIKEKYVCPEHPLLPQSEKTWKSTLLKLHSHNNQAYVDAVANFVLSRFRELDMTPHCILSYGAFTGISNQYQYNISLEYDTYRQCRWFWKGMESHSARLTVLSPHDKSEEWDAFYKEITTCPFDDEESDSELEPLAEITIPDDHSDVESVESVTFDTLEENAENACDMFEINKKITKRTSYKRNESDKSDASNKSDASEPFDSSDSSSNESESDPCEILLEIPNMPIIMIAQEAQEGVMDKLLDEDMIDGFERESQGWEARWIAWMFQIVSALTFLQSAICFTHNDLHSNNILWRKTDKKFLYYRKRDGTVWRVPTFGKIFTIIDFGRAIFRLGRHLWVSDDHWPNQDAGDQYNFGPFFDHTKPKVIPNPSFDLSRLAVSLIDGLFDAPPPKKKGKGVSIMSEEGSWKVYETKSPLYNLLWSWTINDKGETIYETEDGEEKYEGFDLYIRIAQDVHRAVPKEQLHRPIFQSFIWTNRVPTDETAYALGV
;
A
#
# COMPACT_ATOMS: atom_id res chain seq x y z
N MET A 1 -19.04 13.36 -7.85
CA MET A 1 -17.71 13.45 -7.19
C MET A 1 -17.62 14.52 -6.10
N LYS A 2 -17.76 15.84 -6.40
CA LYS A 2 -17.63 16.89 -5.36
C LYS A 2 -18.62 16.72 -4.19
N ALA A 3 -19.90 16.45 -4.48
CA ALA A 3 -20.92 16.18 -3.45
C ALA A 3 -20.57 14.96 -2.58
N VAL A 4 -20.20 13.83 -3.20
CA VAL A 4 -19.81 12.60 -2.49
C VAL A 4 -18.65 12.85 -1.53
N ARG A 5 -17.56 13.49 -1.99
CA ARG A 5 -16.41 13.85 -1.12
C ARG A 5 -16.81 14.70 0.08
N LYS A 6 -17.67 15.70 -0.14
CA LYS A 6 -18.18 16.56 0.93
C LYS A 6 -19.04 15.77 1.90
N THR A 7 -19.87 14.85 1.41
CA THR A 7 -20.67 13.96 2.26
C THR A 7 -19.79 13.03 3.11
N LEU A 8 -18.71 12.47 2.55
CA LEU A 8 -17.85 11.53 3.29
C LEU A 8 -17.15 12.16 4.50
N LEU A 9 -16.70 13.41 4.39
CA LEU A 9 -16.08 14.13 5.51
C LEU A 9 -17.09 14.65 6.54
N ASN A 10 -18.27 15.03 6.07
CA ASN A 10 -19.27 15.67 6.90
C ASN A 10 -20.22 14.67 7.56
N GLN A 11 -20.17 13.40 7.19
CA GLN A 11 -20.87 12.36 7.93
C GLN A 11 -20.17 12.19 9.29
N PRO A 12 -20.87 12.40 10.40
CA PRO A 12 -20.23 12.37 11.69
C PRO A 12 -19.80 10.96 12.08
N CYS A 13 -18.68 10.88 12.78
CA CYS A 13 -18.26 9.68 13.49
C CYS A 13 -19.34 9.26 14.50
N ARG A 14 -19.35 7.97 14.84
CA ARG A 14 -20.37 7.35 15.68
C ARG A 14 -19.74 6.71 16.90
N SER A 15 -20.50 6.63 17.98
CA SER A 15 -20.13 5.83 19.14
C SER A 15 -20.61 4.41 18.95
N ARG A 16 -19.74 3.43 19.21
CA ARG A 16 -20.09 2.02 19.18
C ARG A 16 -19.15 1.21 20.08
N ASP A 17 -19.68 0.73 21.19
CA ASP A 17 -18.90 -0.08 22.13
C ASP A 17 -18.40 -1.39 21.52
N ILE A 18 -17.28 -1.87 22.07
CA ILE A 18 -16.77 -3.21 21.82
C ILE A 18 -17.69 -4.21 22.53
N THR A 19 -18.29 -5.11 21.75
CA THR A 19 -19.20 -6.15 22.24
C THR A 19 -18.46 -7.29 22.94
N ASP A 20 -19.17 -8.07 23.77
CA ASP A 20 -18.58 -9.24 24.43
C ASP A 20 -18.10 -10.28 23.40
N ASN A 21 -18.86 -10.48 22.33
CA ASN A 21 -18.47 -11.34 21.21
C ASN A 21 -17.15 -10.86 20.57
N GLU A 22 -16.97 -9.56 20.32
CA GLU A 22 -15.69 -9.04 19.81
C GLU A 22 -14.52 -9.26 20.80
N ARG A 23 -14.74 -9.12 22.11
CA ARG A 23 -13.69 -9.39 23.11
C ARG A 23 -13.29 -10.86 23.17
N GLU A 24 -14.26 -11.76 23.04
CA GLU A 24 -14.03 -13.20 23.01
C GLU A 24 -13.32 -13.62 21.72
N THR A 25 -13.78 -13.13 20.57
CA THR A 25 -13.19 -13.40 19.25
C THR A 25 -11.74 -12.93 19.17
N PHE A 26 -11.45 -11.73 19.67
CA PHE A 26 -10.13 -11.10 19.59
C PHE A 26 -9.39 -11.16 20.94
N SER A 27 -9.48 -12.28 21.66
CA SER A 27 -8.92 -12.43 23.01
C SER A 27 -7.39 -12.34 23.09
N SER A 28 -6.69 -12.50 21.96
CA SER A 28 -5.24 -12.27 21.83
C SER A 28 -4.85 -10.78 21.87
N TYR A 29 -5.83 -9.87 21.82
CA TYR A 29 -5.64 -8.43 21.85
C TYR A 29 -6.29 -7.84 23.11
N SER A 30 -5.49 -7.15 23.91
CA SER A 30 -5.96 -6.43 25.09
C SER A 30 -6.29 -4.97 24.76
N HIS A 31 -7.04 -4.32 25.65
CA HIS A 31 -7.37 -2.89 25.56
C HIS A 31 -8.04 -2.44 24.24
N LEU A 32 -8.85 -3.32 23.62
CA LEU A 32 -9.58 -3.02 22.40
C LEU A 32 -10.43 -1.75 22.52
N GLN A 33 -10.31 -0.88 21.51
CA GLN A 33 -11.11 0.31 21.32
C GLN A 33 -11.28 0.60 19.81
N ARG A 34 -12.18 1.52 19.43
CA ARG A 34 -12.38 1.90 18.01
C ARG A 34 -11.67 3.18 17.60
N TYR A 35 -11.35 4.02 18.58
CA TYR A 35 -10.68 5.29 18.34
C TYR A 35 -9.25 5.08 17.82
N PHE A 36 -8.88 5.89 16.84
CA PHE A 36 -7.51 6.16 16.41
C PHE A 36 -7.40 7.65 16.01
N PRO A 37 -6.23 8.30 16.18
CA PRO A 37 -6.06 9.74 15.99
C PRO A 37 -6.58 10.31 14.67
N ALA A 38 -6.46 9.59 13.54
CA ALA A 38 -6.93 10.10 12.26
C ALA A 38 -8.45 10.38 12.19
N LEU A 39 -9.26 9.86 13.14
CA LEU A 39 -10.67 10.25 13.24
C LEU A 39 -10.86 11.74 13.56
N ASP A 40 -9.88 12.40 14.17
CA ASP A 40 -9.97 13.82 14.54
C ASP A 40 -10.05 14.75 13.30
N LEU A 41 -9.68 14.24 12.12
CA LEU A 41 -9.85 14.93 10.84
C LEU A 41 -11.28 14.80 10.26
N PHE A 42 -12.15 14.02 10.92
CA PHE A 42 -13.56 13.88 10.59
C PHE A 42 -14.45 14.62 11.60
N THR A 43 -15.73 14.74 11.29
CA THR A 43 -16.67 15.40 12.21
C THR A 43 -16.97 14.47 13.39
N ILE A 44 -16.46 14.78 14.59
CA ILE A 44 -16.79 14.06 15.84
C ILE A 44 -17.80 14.91 16.64
N PRO A 45 -18.99 14.37 16.97
CA PRO A 45 -19.92 15.07 17.86
C PRO A 45 -19.35 15.29 19.27
N ASP A 46 -19.54 16.47 19.85
CA ASP A 46 -19.07 16.82 21.21
C ASP A 46 -19.52 15.80 22.28
N SER A 47 -20.70 15.20 22.09
CA SER A 47 -21.27 14.20 23.01
C SER A 47 -20.44 12.91 23.10
N ILE A 48 -19.61 12.61 22.11
CA ILE A 48 -18.81 11.38 22.05
C ILE A 48 -17.31 11.64 22.03
N LEU A 49 -16.86 12.90 22.05
CA LEU A 49 -15.46 13.29 21.86
C LEU A 49 -14.48 12.65 22.87
N SER A 50 -14.93 12.41 24.11
CA SER A 50 -14.13 11.79 25.17
C SER A 50 -14.23 10.26 25.21
N GLN A 51 -15.02 9.66 24.31
CA GLN A 51 -15.23 8.22 24.30
C GLN A 51 -14.09 7.51 23.57
N LYS A 52 -13.74 6.32 24.05
CA LYS A 52 -12.70 5.47 23.42
C LYS A 52 -13.21 4.71 22.19
N ASN A 53 -14.53 4.62 22.06
CA ASN A 53 -15.21 3.78 21.08
C ASN A 53 -15.88 4.63 20.01
N ILE A 54 -15.08 5.43 19.32
CA ILE A 54 -15.50 6.27 18.19
C ILE A 54 -15.10 5.56 16.89
N GLU A 55 -16.01 5.44 15.94
CA GLU A 55 -15.75 4.86 14.62
C GLU A 55 -16.21 5.77 13.48
N LEU A 56 -15.62 5.57 12.30
CA LEU A 56 -16.09 6.15 11.05
C LEU A 56 -17.50 5.63 10.71
N PRO A 57 -18.32 6.38 9.95
CA PRO A 57 -19.70 6.00 9.66
C PRO A 57 -19.81 4.93 8.56
N TYR A 58 -19.32 3.72 8.84
CA TYR A 58 -19.43 2.56 7.95
C TYR A 58 -20.89 2.21 7.64
N LYS A 59 -21.18 1.76 6.41
CA LYS A 59 -22.55 1.33 6.01
C LYS A 59 -22.90 -0.04 6.53
N TYR A 60 -21.91 -0.92 6.64
CA TYR A 60 -22.07 -2.27 7.14
C TYR A 60 -21.36 -2.41 8.48
N GLN A 61 -22.00 -3.11 9.41
CA GLN A 61 -21.44 -3.40 10.72
C GLN A 61 -21.53 -4.89 10.98
N ILE A 62 -20.44 -5.48 11.47
CA ILE A 62 -20.45 -6.87 11.94
C ILE A 62 -21.13 -6.94 13.30
N THR A 63 -22.22 -7.69 13.41
CA THR A 63 -22.95 -7.88 14.68
C THR A 63 -22.51 -9.10 15.44
N ASN A 64 -22.04 -10.12 14.74
CA ASN A 64 -21.60 -11.37 15.33
C ASN A 64 -20.45 -11.96 14.53
N TRP A 65 -19.33 -12.18 15.20
CA TRP A 65 -18.17 -12.91 14.74
C TRP A 65 -18.34 -14.38 15.15
N MET A 66 -18.23 -15.29 14.21
CA MET A 66 -18.30 -16.73 14.44
C MET A 66 -16.88 -17.30 14.42
N GLU A 67 -16.71 -18.53 13.94
CA GLU A 67 -15.41 -19.18 13.86
C GLU A 67 -14.59 -18.70 12.64
N PRO A 68 -13.26 -18.67 12.77
CA PRO A 68 -12.38 -18.44 11.63
C PRO A 68 -12.52 -19.58 10.61
N SER A 69 -12.25 -19.28 9.35
CA SER A 69 -12.19 -20.28 8.29
C SER A 69 -11.09 -21.30 8.60
N SER A 70 -11.37 -22.59 8.43
CA SER A 70 -10.41 -23.68 8.69
C SER A 70 -9.13 -23.55 7.90
N ASP A 71 -9.25 -23.03 6.67
CA ASP A 71 -8.16 -23.00 5.69
C ASP A 71 -7.42 -21.66 5.69
N GLN A 72 -8.03 -20.61 6.25
CA GLN A 72 -7.47 -19.26 6.31
C GLN A 72 -7.79 -18.60 7.65
N PRO A 73 -6.89 -18.68 8.64
CA PRO A 73 -7.17 -18.25 10.02
C PRO A 73 -7.40 -16.73 10.16
N LYS A 74 -7.06 -15.93 9.14
CA LYS A 74 -7.32 -14.49 9.07
C LYS A 74 -8.72 -14.14 8.54
N ILE A 75 -9.45 -15.12 7.99
CA ILE A 75 -10.83 -14.94 7.51
C ILE A 75 -11.79 -15.47 8.57
N TRP A 76 -12.80 -14.66 8.87
CA TRP A 76 -13.84 -14.97 9.85
C TRP A 76 -15.19 -15.06 9.18
N ASN A 77 -15.96 -16.10 9.52
CA ASN A 77 -17.38 -16.13 9.21
C ASN A 77 -18.09 -15.15 10.14
N ALA A 78 -18.96 -14.29 9.61
CA ALA A 78 -19.64 -13.29 10.41
C ALA A 78 -21.06 -12.98 9.92
N LEU A 79 -21.82 -12.27 10.75
CA LEU A 79 -23.10 -11.67 10.38
C LEU A 79 -22.92 -10.16 10.32
N ARG A 80 -23.31 -9.55 9.20
CA ARG A 80 -23.35 -8.09 9.03
C ARG A 80 -24.77 -7.56 8.95
N ILE A 81 -24.96 -6.33 9.36
CA ILE A 81 -26.19 -5.55 9.16
C ILE A 81 -25.89 -4.26 8.42
N LEU A 82 -26.92 -3.64 7.85
CA LEU A 82 -26.87 -2.23 7.47
C LEU A 82 -26.90 -1.35 8.72
N SER A 83 -25.91 -0.46 8.84
CA SER A 83 -25.79 0.48 9.93
C SER A 83 -27.04 1.35 10.04
N PRO A 84 -27.68 1.43 11.22
CA PRO A 84 -28.85 2.28 11.43
C PRO A 84 -28.51 3.74 11.10
N THR A 85 -29.39 4.43 10.37
CA THR A 85 -29.27 5.87 10.07
C THR A 85 -30.27 6.72 10.87
N GLY A 86 -31.01 6.10 11.81
CA GLY A 86 -32.04 6.73 12.64
C GLY A 86 -32.65 5.75 13.65
N PRO A 87 -33.76 6.15 14.32
CA PRO A 87 -34.49 5.24 15.20
C PRO A 87 -34.96 4.01 14.44
N ILE A 88 -34.75 2.84 15.05
CA ILE A 88 -35.00 1.53 14.44
C ILE A 88 -36.44 1.13 14.75
N ASP A 89 -37.33 1.20 13.76
CA ASP A 89 -38.70 0.68 13.90
C ASP A 89 -38.75 -0.86 13.79
N GLU A 90 -37.85 -1.45 13.00
CA GLU A 90 -37.68 -2.91 12.84
C GLU A 90 -36.19 -3.29 12.85
N PRO A 91 -35.80 -4.41 13.48
CA PRO A 91 -34.40 -4.83 13.54
C PRO A 91 -33.84 -5.05 12.12
N PRO A 92 -32.63 -4.55 11.82
CA PRO A 92 -32.06 -4.67 10.49
C PRO A 92 -31.82 -6.15 10.14
N SER A 93 -32.10 -6.52 8.89
CA SER A 93 -31.82 -7.87 8.39
C SER A 93 -30.32 -8.16 8.48
N SER A 94 -29.97 -9.27 9.11
CA SER A 94 -28.61 -9.80 9.16
C SER A 94 -28.30 -10.61 7.91
N GLU A 95 -27.14 -10.40 7.31
CA GLU A 95 -26.61 -11.17 6.19
C GLU A 95 -25.32 -11.88 6.60
N PRO A 96 -25.13 -13.16 6.27
CA PRO A 96 -23.84 -13.81 6.43
C PRO A 96 -22.80 -13.19 5.49
N CYS A 97 -21.57 -13.08 5.97
CA CYS A 97 -20.44 -12.61 5.17
C CYS A 97 -19.11 -13.14 5.72
N ASP A 98 -18.12 -13.19 4.83
CA ASP A 98 -16.74 -13.50 5.20
C ASP A 98 -15.93 -12.22 5.37
N VAL A 99 -15.16 -12.17 6.45
CA VAL A 99 -14.44 -10.97 6.88
C VAL A 99 -12.96 -11.30 7.02
N PHE A 100 -12.13 -10.64 6.22
CA PHE A 100 -10.69 -10.63 6.41
C PHE A 100 -10.31 -9.57 7.43
N VAL A 101 -9.46 -9.93 8.40
CA VAL A 101 -8.95 -8.98 9.41
C VAL A 101 -7.47 -8.75 9.17
N LYS A 102 -7.12 -7.58 8.64
CA LYS A 102 -5.73 -7.12 8.50
C LYS A 102 -5.26 -6.58 9.84
N VAL A 103 -4.11 -7.04 10.33
CA VAL A 103 -3.49 -6.54 11.56
C VAL A 103 -2.26 -5.75 11.18
N VAL A 104 -2.18 -4.49 11.60
CA VAL A 104 -1.08 -3.58 11.27
C VAL A 104 -0.50 -3.00 12.55
N HIS A 105 0.81 -2.98 12.68
CA HIS A 105 1.49 -2.36 13.81
C HIS A 105 1.44 -0.83 13.74
N LEU A 106 1.35 -0.17 14.90
CA LEU A 106 1.39 1.31 14.97
C LEU A 106 2.82 1.85 15.12
N LEU A 107 3.72 1.00 15.58
CA LEU A 107 5.15 1.24 15.75
C LEU A 107 5.90 0.12 15.01
N ASN A 108 6.91 0.47 14.21
CA ASN A 108 7.70 -0.52 13.48
C ASN A 108 8.36 -1.49 14.49
N PRO A 109 8.19 -2.83 14.34
CA PRO A 109 8.75 -3.84 15.24
C PRO A 109 10.27 -3.76 15.39
N ILE A 110 11.01 -3.52 14.31
CA ILE A 110 12.47 -3.46 14.35
C ILE A 110 12.96 -2.15 14.95
N ASP A 111 12.27 -1.04 14.71
CA ASP A 111 12.54 0.22 15.41
C ASP A 111 12.36 0.07 16.94
N ILE A 112 11.42 -0.77 17.40
CA ILE A 112 11.29 -1.13 18.82
C ILE A 112 12.51 -1.92 19.28
N ILE A 113 12.91 -2.96 18.54
CA ILE A 113 14.14 -3.74 18.87
C ILE A 113 15.39 -2.84 18.90
N LYS A 114 15.45 -1.80 18.06
CA LYS A 114 16.51 -0.78 18.06
C LYS A 114 16.39 0.29 19.17
N GLU A 115 15.44 0.15 20.10
CA GLU A 115 15.16 1.08 21.21
C GLU A 115 14.74 2.50 20.77
N LYS A 116 14.26 2.68 19.53
CA LYS A 116 13.79 3.99 19.02
C LYS A 116 12.48 4.40 19.67
N TYR A 117 11.64 3.43 20.01
CA TYR A 117 10.37 3.64 20.72
C TYR A 117 10.43 3.01 22.10
N VAL A 118 10.24 3.81 23.15
CA VAL A 118 10.26 3.38 24.56
C VAL A 118 9.03 3.94 25.25
N CYS A 119 8.34 3.09 26.02
CA CYS A 119 7.18 3.48 26.81
C CYS A 119 7.57 3.55 28.30
N PRO A 120 7.24 4.65 29.02
CA PRO A 120 7.45 4.71 30.46
C PRO A 120 6.53 3.73 31.18
N GLU A 121 6.92 3.30 32.40
CA GLU A 121 6.05 2.49 33.27
C GLU A 121 4.68 3.15 33.49
N HIS A 122 4.62 4.48 33.45
CA HIS A 122 3.39 5.24 33.56
C HIS A 122 3.40 6.43 32.59
N PRO A 123 2.33 6.64 31.79
CA PRO A 123 2.31 7.65 30.71
C PRO A 123 2.39 9.10 31.21
N LEU A 124 2.12 9.34 32.50
CA LEU A 124 2.25 10.66 33.13
C LEU A 124 3.61 10.91 33.81
N LEU A 125 4.52 9.94 33.81
CA LEU A 125 5.85 10.12 34.39
C LEU A 125 6.85 10.59 33.32
N PRO A 126 7.74 11.54 33.67
CA PRO A 126 8.79 11.98 32.75
C PRO A 126 9.83 10.87 32.56
N GLN A 127 10.31 10.71 31.33
CA GLN A 127 11.42 9.84 30.94
C GLN A 127 12.36 10.65 30.01
N SER A 128 13.52 10.09 29.62
CA SER A 128 14.43 10.74 28.68
C SER A 128 13.67 11.28 27.46
N GLU A 129 13.91 12.56 27.14
CA GLU A 129 13.01 13.30 26.26
C GLU A 129 12.91 12.75 24.83
N LYS A 130 13.93 12.05 24.32
CA LYS A 130 14.00 11.72 22.89
C LYS A 130 13.13 10.50 22.49
N THR A 131 13.17 9.40 23.24
CA THR A 131 12.52 8.13 22.83
C THR A 131 11.03 8.08 23.19
N TRP A 132 10.64 8.53 24.38
CA TRP A 132 9.22 8.60 24.74
C TRP A 132 8.45 9.61 23.88
N LYS A 133 9.04 10.79 23.64
CA LYS A 133 8.45 11.80 22.74
C LYS A 133 8.27 11.24 21.32
N SER A 134 9.26 10.52 20.79
CA SER A 134 9.16 9.90 19.45
C SER A 134 8.01 8.88 19.39
N THR A 135 7.86 8.07 20.45
CA THR A 135 6.76 7.11 20.60
C THR A 135 5.40 7.81 20.60
N LEU A 136 5.24 8.85 21.43
CA LEU A 136 4.01 9.64 21.49
C LEU A 136 3.68 10.30 20.16
N LEU A 137 4.67 10.92 19.50
CA LEU A 137 4.48 11.59 18.21
C LEU A 137 4.07 10.59 17.11
N LYS A 138 4.68 9.40 17.05
CA LYS A 138 4.31 8.37 16.08
C LYS A 138 2.90 7.81 16.32
N LEU A 139 2.55 7.51 17.58
CA LEU A 139 1.23 6.95 17.92
C LEU A 139 0.08 7.94 17.71
N HIS A 140 0.32 9.24 17.92
CA HIS A 140 -0.70 10.29 17.80
C HIS A 140 -0.69 11.02 16.45
N SER A 141 0.24 10.70 15.55
CA SER A 141 0.28 11.27 14.21
C SER A 141 -0.92 10.79 13.38
N HIS A 142 -1.68 11.73 12.79
CA HIS A 142 -2.73 11.39 11.81
C HIS A 142 -2.16 10.75 10.53
N ASN A 143 -0.87 10.97 10.27
CA ASN A 143 -0.14 10.46 9.11
C ASN A 143 0.44 9.06 9.34
N ASN A 144 0.26 8.45 10.52
CA ASN A 144 0.69 7.08 10.77
C ASN A 144 0.14 6.16 9.67
N GLN A 145 1.04 5.42 9.01
CA GLN A 145 0.75 4.48 7.92
C GLN A 145 -0.52 3.64 8.18
N ALA A 146 -0.65 3.06 9.37
CA ALA A 146 -1.77 2.20 9.75
C ALA A 146 -3.12 2.94 9.73
N TYR A 147 -3.12 4.21 10.14
CA TYR A 147 -4.33 5.04 10.12
C TYR A 147 -4.70 5.51 8.72
N VAL A 148 -3.69 5.82 7.89
CA VAL A 148 -3.89 6.13 6.46
C VAL A 148 -4.54 4.94 5.75
N ASP A 149 -4.08 3.71 6.02
CA ASP A 149 -4.66 2.49 5.48
C ASP A 149 -6.13 2.30 5.91
N ALA A 150 -6.42 2.44 7.21
CA ALA A 150 -7.78 2.33 7.74
C ALA A 150 -8.75 3.36 7.12
N VAL A 151 -8.30 4.60 6.94
CA VAL A 151 -9.11 5.66 6.32
C VAL A 151 -9.30 5.43 4.83
N ALA A 152 -8.26 4.99 4.11
CA ALA A 152 -8.37 4.65 2.70
C ALA A 152 -9.39 3.52 2.48
N ASN A 153 -9.34 2.47 3.30
CA ASN A 153 -10.32 1.38 3.30
C ASN A 153 -11.75 1.87 3.48
N PHE A 154 -11.98 2.75 4.44
CA PHE A 154 -13.28 3.39 4.63
C PHE A 154 -13.71 4.15 3.36
N VAL A 155 -12.87 5.04 2.83
CA VAL A 155 -13.20 5.88 1.68
C VAL A 155 -13.51 5.05 0.43
N LEU A 156 -12.71 4.01 0.15
CA LEU A 156 -12.88 3.15 -1.00
C LEU A 156 -14.13 2.27 -0.87
N SER A 157 -14.42 1.73 0.33
CA SER A 157 -15.68 1.03 0.63
C SER A 157 -16.89 1.88 0.27
N ARG A 158 -16.86 3.16 0.65
CA ARG A 158 -17.94 4.09 0.36
C ARG A 158 -18.17 4.31 -1.14
N PHE A 159 -17.13 4.27 -1.98
CA PHE A 159 -17.31 4.37 -3.43
C PHE A 159 -18.03 3.15 -4.02
N ARG A 160 -17.72 1.94 -3.54
CA ARG A 160 -18.43 0.73 -3.95
C ARG A 160 -19.87 0.71 -3.44
N GLU A 161 -20.09 1.10 -2.19
CA GLU A 161 -21.43 1.15 -1.58
C GLU A 161 -22.39 2.13 -2.26
N LEU A 162 -21.86 3.13 -2.95
CA LEU A 162 -22.57 4.12 -3.76
C LEU A 162 -22.66 3.71 -5.25
N ASP A 163 -22.28 2.48 -5.59
CA ASP A 163 -22.25 1.92 -6.96
C ASP A 163 -21.44 2.77 -7.96
N MET A 164 -20.38 3.42 -7.49
CA MET A 164 -19.56 4.31 -8.32
C MET A 164 -18.47 3.56 -9.08
N THR A 165 -17.94 2.51 -8.46
CA THR A 165 -17.00 1.56 -9.06
C THR A 165 -17.14 0.22 -8.35
N PRO A 166 -17.03 -0.92 -9.07
CA PRO A 166 -17.02 -2.23 -8.45
C PRO A 166 -15.62 -2.59 -7.91
N HIS A 167 -14.57 -1.82 -8.22
CA HIS A 167 -13.16 -2.19 -7.98
C HIS A 167 -12.61 -1.76 -6.62
N CYS A 168 -13.47 -1.51 -5.64
CA CYS A 168 -13.07 -1.14 -4.27
C CYS A 168 -13.50 -2.21 -3.26
N ILE A 169 -12.73 -2.36 -2.19
CA ILE A 169 -13.00 -3.33 -1.13
C ILE A 169 -14.07 -2.80 -0.18
N LEU A 170 -14.95 -3.65 0.35
CA LEU A 170 -15.83 -3.25 1.45
C LEU A 170 -15.07 -3.32 2.78
N SER A 171 -15.31 -2.34 3.66
CA SER A 171 -14.73 -2.28 5.00
C SER A 171 -15.83 -2.24 6.05
N TYR A 172 -15.59 -2.93 7.17
CA TYR A 172 -16.55 -3.16 8.24
C TYR A 172 -16.19 -2.52 9.57
N GLY A 173 -15.08 -1.78 9.63
CA GLY A 173 -14.59 -1.15 10.86
C GLY A 173 -13.10 -1.30 11.05
N ALA A 174 -12.58 -0.56 12.02
CA ALA A 174 -11.22 -0.74 12.53
C ALA A 174 -11.21 -0.69 14.07
N PHE A 175 -10.21 -1.34 14.66
CA PHE A 175 -10.03 -1.47 16.10
C PHE A 175 -8.58 -1.21 16.45
N THR A 176 -8.29 -0.39 17.45
CA THR A 176 -6.95 -0.33 18.04
C THR A 176 -6.89 -1.18 19.29
N GLY A 177 -5.71 -1.71 19.59
CA GLY A 177 -5.49 -2.54 20.76
C GLY A 177 -4.01 -2.84 20.97
N ILE A 178 -3.73 -3.67 21.97
CA ILE A 178 -2.39 -4.17 22.28
C ILE A 178 -2.37 -5.66 22.00
N SER A 179 -1.57 -6.09 21.04
CA SER A 179 -1.35 -7.52 20.78
C SER A 179 -0.55 -8.12 21.93
N ASN A 180 -1.07 -9.18 22.55
CA ASN A 180 -0.36 -9.90 23.60
C ASN A 180 0.93 -10.53 23.06
N GLN A 181 0.88 -10.98 21.80
CA GLN A 181 2.01 -11.52 21.06
C GLN A 181 1.82 -11.21 19.57
N TYR A 182 2.64 -10.31 19.04
CA TYR A 182 2.62 -9.92 17.62
C TYR A 182 3.73 -10.65 16.87
N GLN A 183 3.39 -11.20 15.71
CA GLN A 183 4.34 -11.87 14.83
C GLN A 183 4.68 -10.95 13.66
N TYR A 184 5.98 -10.75 13.43
CA TYR A 184 6.52 -9.97 12.32
C TYR A 184 7.47 -10.83 11.51
N ASN A 185 7.25 -10.93 10.21
CA ASN A 185 8.13 -11.70 9.33
C ASN A 185 9.42 -10.90 9.07
N ILE A 186 10.57 -11.54 9.29
CA ILE A 186 11.90 -10.94 9.06
C ILE A 186 12.78 -11.85 8.18
N SER A 187 12.17 -12.77 7.42
CA SER A 187 12.89 -13.84 6.73
C SER A 187 13.98 -13.31 5.77
N LEU A 188 13.70 -12.20 5.09
CA LEU A 188 14.62 -11.59 4.13
C LEU A 188 15.77 -10.85 4.81
N GLU A 189 15.52 -10.18 5.94
CA GLU A 189 16.52 -9.38 6.66
C GLU A 189 17.25 -10.18 7.72
N TYR A 190 16.77 -11.38 8.05
CA TYR A 190 17.23 -12.18 9.17
C TYR A 190 18.74 -12.39 9.15
N ASP A 191 19.31 -12.74 8.00
CA ASP A 191 20.75 -12.98 7.88
C ASP A 191 21.57 -11.73 8.20
N THR A 192 21.04 -10.55 7.90
CA THR A 192 21.68 -9.28 8.26
C THR A 192 21.51 -9.00 9.75
N TYR A 193 20.30 -9.18 10.29
CA TYR A 193 19.98 -8.88 11.69
C TYR A 193 20.65 -9.82 12.68
N ARG A 194 20.75 -11.10 12.33
CA ARG A 194 21.44 -12.12 13.11
C ARG A 194 22.88 -11.73 13.43
N GLN A 195 23.55 -11.07 12.49
CA GLN A 195 24.95 -10.63 12.62
C GLN A 195 25.10 -9.31 13.39
N CYS A 196 24.01 -8.77 13.94
CA CYS A 196 24.02 -7.51 14.67
C CYS A 196 23.83 -7.73 16.17
N ARG A 197 24.76 -7.23 17.01
CA ARG A 197 24.62 -7.29 18.48
C ARG A 197 23.39 -6.54 19.00
N TRP A 198 23.03 -5.41 18.36
CA TRP A 198 21.86 -4.61 18.74
C TRP A 198 20.56 -5.43 18.63
N PHE A 199 20.48 -6.36 17.68
CA PHE A 199 19.29 -7.17 17.45
C PHE A 199 19.02 -8.11 18.62
N TRP A 200 20.03 -8.85 19.07
CA TRP A 200 19.92 -9.78 20.20
C TRP A 200 19.67 -9.06 21.53
N LYS A 201 20.39 -7.96 21.79
CA LYS A 201 20.18 -7.12 22.97
C LYS A 201 18.77 -6.53 23.00
N GLY A 202 18.29 -6.04 21.86
CA GLY A 202 16.95 -5.49 21.70
C GLY A 202 15.85 -6.54 21.88
N MET A 203 16.07 -7.76 21.41
CA MET A 203 15.15 -8.88 21.66
C MET A 203 15.07 -9.21 23.14
N GLU A 204 16.20 -9.29 23.84
CA GLU A 204 16.23 -9.53 25.28
C GLU A 204 15.51 -8.40 26.05
N SER A 205 15.79 -7.13 25.73
CA SER A 205 15.20 -5.99 26.41
C SER A 205 13.67 -5.90 26.24
N HIS A 206 13.16 -6.34 25.09
CA HIS A 206 11.72 -6.33 24.79
C HIS A 206 11.03 -7.69 25.00
N SER A 207 11.73 -8.69 25.58
CA SER A 207 11.22 -10.05 25.73
C SER A 207 10.68 -10.65 24.42
N ALA A 208 11.29 -10.28 23.29
CA ALA A 208 10.97 -10.80 21.98
C ALA A 208 11.68 -12.15 21.75
N ARG A 209 11.15 -12.95 20.82
CA ARG A 209 11.73 -14.25 20.47
C ARG A 209 11.59 -14.55 18.99
N LEU A 210 12.45 -15.43 18.48
CA LEU A 210 12.36 -15.94 17.11
C LEU A 210 11.59 -17.26 17.08
N THR A 211 10.74 -17.40 16.06
CA THR A 211 10.04 -18.64 15.73
C THR A 211 10.22 -18.92 14.26
N VAL A 212 10.53 -20.16 13.92
CA VAL A 212 10.68 -20.61 12.53
C VAL A 212 9.49 -21.51 12.19
N LEU A 213 8.75 -21.18 11.13
CA LEU A 213 7.70 -22.04 10.60
C LEU A 213 8.33 -23.00 9.57
N SER A 214 8.18 -24.31 9.81
CA SER A 214 8.65 -25.35 8.90
C SER A 214 7.53 -25.81 7.98
N PRO A 215 7.78 -25.95 6.65
CA PRO A 215 6.88 -26.67 5.76
C PRO A 215 7.02 -28.22 5.85
N HIS A 216 7.97 -28.77 6.63
CA HIS A 216 8.28 -30.21 6.63
C HIS A 216 8.29 -30.85 8.04
N ASP A 217 8.20 -32.19 8.06
CA ASP A 217 8.21 -33.02 9.27
C ASP A 217 9.50 -32.79 10.09
N LYS A 218 9.33 -32.52 11.39
CA LYS A 218 10.43 -32.21 12.34
C LYS A 218 11.40 -33.39 12.46
N SER A 219 12.54 -33.31 11.78
CA SER A 219 13.66 -34.26 11.89
C SER A 219 14.65 -33.84 12.98
N GLU A 220 15.60 -34.69 13.37
CA GLU A 220 16.68 -34.29 14.29
C GLU A 220 17.58 -33.18 13.72
N GLU A 221 17.66 -33.07 12.39
CA GLU A 221 18.37 -32.00 11.69
C GLU A 221 17.62 -30.66 11.81
N TRP A 222 16.28 -30.70 11.88
CA TRP A 222 15.44 -29.52 12.11
C TRP A 222 15.71 -28.89 13.48
N ASP A 223 15.85 -29.70 14.54
CA ASP A 223 16.09 -29.16 15.88
C ASP A 223 17.44 -28.43 15.98
N ALA A 224 18.47 -28.93 15.28
CA ALA A 224 19.78 -28.28 15.19
C ALA A 224 19.69 -26.95 14.42
N PHE A 225 19.01 -26.95 13.27
CA PHE A 225 18.79 -25.76 12.44
C PHE A 225 17.95 -24.69 13.18
N TYR A 226 16.84 -25.10 13.79
CA TYR A 226 16.00 -24.22 14.59
C TYR A 226 16.84 -23.55 15.70
N LYS A 227 17.64 -24.35 16.41
CA LYS A 227 18.50 -23.83 17.48
C LYS A 227 19.55 -22.86 16.94
N GLU A 228 20.15 -23.14 15.78
CA GLU A 228 21.10 -22.24 15.14
C GLU A 228 20.48 -20.87 14.81
N ILE A 229 19.22 -20.85 14.35
CA ILE A 229 18.50 -19.63 14.03
C ILE A 229 18.11 -18.86 15.30
N THR A 230 17.62 -19.55 16.32
CA THR A 230 17.07 -18.88 17.51
C THR A 230 18.12 -18.54 18.57
N THR A 231 19.39 -18.89 18.38
CA THR A 231 20.46 -18.66 19.37
C THR A 231 21.38 -17.54 18.94
N CYS A 232 21.69 -16.64 19.88
CA CYS A 232 22.67 -15.57 19.70
C CYS A 232 24.05 -16.15 19.33
N PRO A 233 24.68 -15.70 18.22
CA PRO A 233 25.99 -16.22 17.81
C PRO A 233 27.16 -15.56 18.57
N PHE A 234 26.92 -14.59 19.44
CA PHE A 234 27.95 -13.85 20.18
C PHE A 234 28.20 -14.45 21.56
N ASP A 235 29.47 -14.57 21.95
CA ASP A 235 29.88 -14.97 23.30
C ASP A 235 29.87 -13.78 24.27
N ASP A 236 29.46 -14.02 25.53
CA ASP A 236 29.38 -13.00 26.59
C ASP A 236 30.73 -12.38 26.99
N GLU A 237 31.87 -12.93 26.54
CA GLU A 237 33.22 -12.53 26.96
C GLU A 237 33.93 -11.49 26.05
N GLU A 238 33.37 -11.12 24.89
CA GLU A 238 33.96 -10.11 24.01
C GLU A 238 33.45 -8.70 24.32
N SER A 239 34.25 -7.95 25.10
CA SER A 239 34.00 -6.56 25.53
C SER A 239 33.38 -5.67 24.44
N ASP A 240 32.38 -4.88 24.84
CA ASP A 240 31.72 -3.85 24.04
C ASP A 240 32.73 -2.91 23.37
N SER A 241 33.04 -3.17 22.10
CA SER A 241 33.43 -2.09 21.20
C SER A 241 32.14 -1.37 20.81
N GLU A 242 31.75 -0.39 21.62
CA GLU A 242 30.71 0.58 21.25
C GLU A 242 31.05 1.14 19.85
N LEU A 243 30.26 0.76 18.84
CA LEU A 243 30.19 1.54 17.63
C LEU A 243 29.45 2.83 17.99
N GLU A 244 30.14 3.96 17.83
CA GLU A 244 29.61 5.28 18.16
C GLU A 244 28.21 5.49 17.55
N PRO A 245 27.27 6.11 18.29
CA PRO A 245 26.02 6.56 17.69
C PRO A 245 26.37 7.53 16.54
N LEU A 246 25.75 7.30 15.38
CA LEU A 246 25.83 8.20 14.22
C LEU A 246 25.68 9.66 14.69
N ALA A 247 26.65 10.49 14.35
CA ALA A 247 26.73 11.88 14.79
C ALA A 247 25.41 12.62 14.53
N GLU A 248 24.77 13.07 15.60
CA GLU A 248 23.69 14.05 15.54
C GLU A 248 24.24 15.34 14.93
N ILE A 249 23.65 15.79 13.81
CA ILE A 249 23.85 17.15 13.33
C ILE A 249 23.19 18.09 14.34
N THR A 250 24.02 18.71 15.17
CA THR A 250 23.64 19.84 16.04
C THR A 250 22.96 20.92 15.21
N ILE A 251 21.67 21.15 15.45
CA ILE A 251 20.99 22.38 15.03
C ILE A 251 21.55 23.49 15.95
N PRO A 252 22.10 24.60 15.42
CA PRO A 252 22.56 25.68 16.27
C PRO A 252 21.38 26.34 16.97
N ASP A 253 21.45 26.33 18.30
CA ASP A 253 20.62 27.09 19.22
C ASP A 253 20.92 28.59 19.01
N ASP A 254 20.00 29.33 18.37
CA ASP A 254 19.98 30.79 18.44
C ASP A 254 18.82 31.21 19.33
N HIS A 255 19.14 31.38 20.61
CA HIS A 255 18.25 32.00 21.58
C HIS A 255 18.17 33.50 21.32
N SER A 256 17.08 33.95 20.72
CA SER A 256 16.46 35.21 21.11
C SER A 256 14.93 35.14 21.03
N ASP A 257 14.32 35.59 22.12
CA ASP A 257 12.93 35.99 22.31
C ASP A 257 11.88 34.89 22.61
N VAL A 258 11.73 34.67 23.92
CA VAL A 258 10.57 34.07 24.57
C VAL A 258 9.40 35.07 24.50
N GLU A 259 8.42 34.83 23.64
CA GLU A 259 7.05 35.30 23.83
C GLU A 259 6.04 34.21 23.43
N SER A 260 5.18 33.85 24.40
CA SER A 260 3.90 33.13 24.32
C SER A 260 3.72 32.05 23.23
N VAL A 261 3.73 30.79 23.67
CA VAL A 261 3.21 29.64 22.92
C VAL A 261 1.69 29.80 22.73
N GLU A 262 1.27 30.30 21.59
CA GLU A 262 -0.04 29.99 21.02
C GLU A 262 0.13 28.81 20.05
N SER A 263 -0.67 27.75 20.27
CA SER A 263 -0.75 26.59 19.38
C SER A 263 -1.30 27.01 18.02
N VAL A 264 -0.40 27.24 17.05
CA VAL A 264 -0.79 27.54 15.67
C VAL A 264 -1.10 26.22 14.95
N THR A 265 -2.39 25.94 14.76
CA THR A 265 -2.85 24.92 13.81
C THR A 265 -2.52 25.40 12.41
N PHE A 266 -1.77 24.60 11.64
CA PHE A 266 -1.30 24.96 10.29
C PHE A 266 -2.41 24.77 9.23
N ASP A 267 -3.63 25.20 9.56
CA ASP A 267 -4.85 24.99 8.77
C ASP A 267 -5.29 26.24 7.98
N THR A 268 -4.50 27.32 8.00
CA THR A 268 -4.78 28.57 7.29
C THR A 268 -3.62 29.00 6.40
N LEU A 269 -3.40 28.24 5.33
CA LEU A 269 -2.97 28.82 4.06
C LEU A 269 -4.05 28.50 3.03
N GLU A 270 -4.95 29.46 2.82
CA GLU A 270 -5.83 29.53 1.67
C GLU A 270 -4.96 29.68 0.40
N GLU A 271 -4.45 28.57 -0.14
CA GLU A 271 -4.14 28.52 -1.56
C GLU A 271 -5.44 28.25 -2.33
N ASN A 272 -6.02 29.35 -2.83
CA ASN A 272 -7.22 29.44 -3.66
C ASN A 272 -7.52 28.17 -4.49
N ALA A 273 -8.56 27.46 -4.06
CA ALA A 273 -8.97 26.13 -4.51
C ALA A 273 -9.70 26.09 -5.88
N GLU A 274 -9.30 26.91 -6.85
CA GLU A 274 -9.87 26.90 -8.20
C GLU A 274 -8.88 26.50 -9.31
N ASN A 275 -7.57 26.45 -9.05
CA ASN A 275 -6.56 26.22 -10.10
C ASN A 275 -5.90 24.84 -10.12
N ALA A 276 -6.35 23.87 -9.31
CA ALA A 276 -5.73 22.54 -9.28
C ALA A 276 -5.97 21.69 -10.55
N CYS A 277 -6.97 22.05 -11.37
CA CYS A 277 -7.15 21.42 -12.69
C CYS A 277 -6.18 21.97 -13.76
N ASP A 278 -5.66 23.19 -13.59
CA ASP A 278 -4.81 23.87 -14.60
C ASP A 278 -3.32 23.54 -14.44
N MET A 279 -2.91 22.92 -13.33
CA MET A 279 -1.53 22.51 -13.11
C MET A 279 -1.05 21.40 -14.07
N PHE A 280 -1.98 20.67 -14.71
CA PHE A 280 -1.69 19.69 -15.75
C PHE A 280 -1.33 20.31 -17.12
N GLU A 281 -1.72 21.56 -17.40
CA GLU A 281 -1.35 22.24 -18.66
C GLU A 281 -0.04 23.03 -18.57
N ILE A 282 0.37 23.45 -17.37
CA ILE A 282 1.59 24.26 -17.17
C ILE A 282 2.87 23.45 -17.40
N ASN A 283 2.89 22.15 -17.05
CA ASN A 283 4.06 21.30 -17.28
C ASN A 283 4.41 21.11 -18.76
N LYS A 284 3.47 21.33 -19.69
CA LYS A 284 3.75 21.27 -21.14
C LYS A 284 4.45 22.54 -21.67
N LYS A 285 4.40 23.65 -20.92
CA LYS A 285 5.01 24.94 -21.32
C LYS A 285 6.40 25.18 -20.75
N ILE A 286 6.77 24.53 -19.64
CA ILE A 286 8.07 24.75 -18.97
C ILE A 286 9.22 24.00 -19.69
N THR A 287 8.95 22.86 -20.34
CA THR A 287 9.98 22.06 -21.06
C THR A 287 10.58 22.76 -22.30
N LYS A 288 10.13 23.97 -22.68
CA LYS A 288 10.66 24.72 -23.85
C LYS A 288 11.59 25.88 -23.51
N ARG A 289 11.88 26.17 -22.24
CA ARG A 289 12.72 27.32 -21.87
C ARG A 289 13.64 27.03 -20.69
N THR A 290 14.67 26.23 -20.91
CA THR A 290 15.97 26.37 -20.21
C THR A 290 17.02 25.52 -20.92
N SER A 291 17.44 25.99 -22.10
CA SER A 291 18.73 25.63 -22.65
C SER A 291 19.77 26.58 -22.07
N TYR A 292 20.63 26.17 -21.14
CA TYR A 292 21.99 26.73 -21.00
C TYR A 292 22.94 25.80 -20.26
N LYS A 293 24.08 25.59 -20.93
CA LYS A 293 25.37 25.01 -20.51
C LYS A 293 25.75 25.34 -19.04
N ARG A 294 26.45 24.42 -18.35
CA ARG A 294 27.93 24.36 -18.35
C ARG A 294 28.54 23.44 -17.26
N ASN A 295 29.57 22.71 -17.70
CA ASN A 295 30.81 22.22 -17.06
C ASN A 295 30.82 21.06 -16.05
N GLU A 296 31.55 20.02 -16.48
CA GLU A 296 32.33 19.07 -15.70
C GLU A 296 33.30 19.75 -14.72
N SER A 297 33.39 19.19 -13.51
CA SER A 297 34.65 18.96 -12.82
C SER A 297 34.45 17.92 -11.72
N ASP A 298 35.16 16.81 -11.85
CA ASP A 298 35.32 15.74 -10.87
C ASP A 298 35.70 16.25 -9.48
N LYS A 299 35.08 15.67 -8.44
CA LYS A 299 35.77 15.22 -7.22
C LYS A 299 35.03 14.05 -6.59
N SER A 300 35.76 12.95 -6.48
CA SER A 300 35.50 11.77 -5.67
C SER A 300 35.42 12.11 -4.19
N ASP A 301 34.36 11.68 -3.50
CA ASP A 301 34.42 11.34 -2.09
C ASP A 301 33.55 10.13 -1.83
N ALA A 302 34.21 9.05 -1.41
CA ALA A 302 33.59 7.82 -0.97
C ALA A 302 32.98 8.05 0.42
N SER A 303 31.69 7.77 0.56
CA SER A 303 31.05 7.64 1.87
C SER A 303 30.28 6.32 1.91
N ASN A 304 30.70 5.47 2.83
CA ASN A 304 30.04 4.23 3.19
C ASN A 304 28.63 4.55 3.71
N LYS A 305 27.61 4.08 2.99
CA LYS A 305 26.26 3.97 3.50
C LYS A 305 25.96 2.48 3.69
N SER A 306 25.78 2.09 4.94
CA SER A 306 25.16 0.83 5.32
C SER A 306 23.67 1.08 5.43
N ASP A 307 22.94 0.91 4.33
CA ASP A 307 21.48 0.93 4.29
C ASP A 307 20.99 -0.52 4.36
N ALA A 308 20.43 -0.90 5.51
CA ALA A 308 19.56 -2.06 5.63
C ALA A 308 18.12 -1.53 5.52
N SER A 309 17.49 -1.79 4.38
CA SER A 309 16.10 -1.40 4.10
C SER A 309 15.17 -2.56 4.42
N GLU A 310 14.02 -2.25 5.03
CA GLU A 310 12.99 -3.22 5.40
C GLU A 310 11.80 -3.15 4.42
N PRO A 311 11.35 -4.28 3.87
CA PRO A 311 10.04 -4.43 3.28
C PRO A 311 9.01 -4.70 4.38
N PHE A 312 7.92 -3.93 4.31
CA PHE A 312 6.69 -4.21 5.02
C PHE A 312 5.97 -5.35 4.28
N ASP A 313 6.13 -6.61 4.74
CA ASP A 313 5.45 -7.74 4.12
C ASP A 313 4.10 -8.05 4.77
N SER A 314 3.06 -7.88 3.95
CA SER A 314 1.75 -8.50 4.14
C SER A 314 1.83 -9.95 3.67
N SER A 315 2.08 -10.85 4.62
CA SER A 315 2.06 -12.31 4.49
C SER A 315 1.30 -12.94 3.29
N ASP A 316 1.98 -13.94 2.72
CA ASP A 316 1.49 -15.15 2.04
C ASP A 316 1.52 -15.12 0.50
N SER A 317 2.69 -15.45 -0.05
CA SER A 317 2.89 -15.86 -1.44
C SER A 317 3.76 -17.12 -1.47
N SER A 318 3.14 -18.27 -1.70
CA SER A 318 3.81 -19.54 -1.94
C SER A 318 4.32 -19.61 -3.38
N SER A 319 5.59 -19.27 -3.62
CA SER A 319 6.26 -19.54 -4.90
C SER A 319 6.94 -20.91 -4.86
N ASN A 320 6.48 -21.85 -5.71
CA ASN A 320 7.17 -23.11 -5.96
C ASN A 320 8.28 -22.88 -6.98
N GLU A 321 9.52 -22.69 -6.51
CA GLU A 321 10.70 -23.07 -7.28
C GLU A 321 11.42 -24.19 -6.55
N SER A 322 11.85 -25.20 -7.29
CA SER A 322 12.47 -26.41 -6.75
C SER A 322 13.92 -26.18 -6.29
N GLU A 323 14.09 -25.35 -5.27
CA GLU A 323 15.17 -25.34 -4.29
C GLU A 323 14.49 -25.14 -2.92
N SER A 324 14.86 -25.91 -1.89
CA SER A 324 14.19 -25.99 -0.57
C SER A 324 13.41 -24.73 -0.16
N ASP A 325 12.07 -24.85 -0.01
CA ASP A 325 11.22 -23.73 0.43
C ASP A 325 11.87 -23.02 1.63
N PRO A 326 12.18 -21.71 1.52
CA PRO A 326 12.83 -20.98 2.61
C PRO A 326 11.90 -20.99 3.82
N CYS A 327 12.45 -21.34 4.99
CA CYS A 327 11.69 -21.35 6.22
C CYS A 327 11.28 -19.92 6.60
N GLU A 328 10.03 -19.70 7.00
CA GLU A 328 9.60 -18.38 7.47
C GLU A 328 10.14 -18.12 8.88
N ILE A 329 10.87 -17.02 9.04
CA ILE A 329 11.44 -16.58 10.32
C ILE A 329 10.59 -15.42 10.85
N LEU A 330 9.91 -15.67 11.97
CA LEU A 330 9.02 -14.73 12.63
C LEU A 330 9.66 -14.20 13.90
N LEU A 331 9.71 -12.87 14.00
CA LEU A 331 9.98 -12.14 15.23
C LEU A 331 8.67 -11.99 16.02
N GLU A 332 8.60 -12.61 17.19
CA GLU A 332 7.46 -12.52 18.09
C GLU A 332 7.72 -11.48 19.19
N ILE A 333 6.98 -10.37 19.19
CA ILE A 333 7.12 -9.26 20.15
C ILE A 333 5.87 -9.15 21.02
N PRO A 334 5.99 -9.12 22.35
CA PRO A 334 4.85 -8.90 23.24
C PRO A 334 4.41 -7.43 23.28
N ASN A 335 3.15 -7.19 23.67
CA ASN A 335 2.59 -5.87 23.97
C ASN A 335 2.70 -4.84 22.83
N MET A 336 2.58 -5.28 21.58
CA MET A 336 2.67 -4.40 20.42
C MET A 336 1.38 -3.60 20.21
N PRO A 337 1.45 -2.27 20.06
CA PRO A 337 0.29 -1.47 19.67
C PRO A 337 -0.07 -1.72 18.20
N ILE A 338 -1.32 -2.05 17.94
CA ILE A 338 -1.81 -2.43 16.62
C ILE A 338 -3.12 -1.72 16.27
N ILE A 339 -3.44 -1.72 14.98
CA ILE A 339 -4.78 -1.54 14.45
C ILE A 339 -5.20 -2.79 13.68
N MET A 340 -6.42 -3.26 13.90
CA MET A 340 -7.08 -4.27 13.09
C MET A 340 -8.05 -3.59 12.15
N ILE A 341 -8.01 -3.92 10.86
CA ILE A 341 -8.90 -3.38 9.84
C ILE A 341 -9.74 -4.54 9.30
N ALA A 342 -11.06 -4.47 9.50
CA ALA A 342 -12.00 -5.47 9.03
C ALA A 342 -12.45 -5.14 7.60
N GLN A 343 -12.28 -6.09 6.69
CA GLN A 343 -12.56 -5.95 5.26
C GLN A 343 -13.33 -7.18 4.75
N GLU A 344 -14.00 -7.04 3.62
CA GLU A 344 -14.59 -8.18 2.91
C GLU A 344 -13.50 -9.16 2.48
N ALA A 345 -13.68 -10.44 2.81
CA ALA A 345 -12.83 -11.47 2.25
C ALA A 345 -13.09 -11.61 0.73
N GLN A 346 -12.03 -11.80 -0.05
CA GLN A 346 -12.13 -12.08 -1.49
C GLN A 346 -11.58 -13.49 -1.77
N GLU A 347 -11.76 -13.96 -2.99
CA GLU A 347 -11.49 -15.37 -3.32
C GLU A 347 -10.02 -15.67 -3.56
N GLY A 348 -9.25 -14.66 -3.97
CA GLY A 348 -7.81 -14.81 -4.14
C GLY A 348 -7.13 -13.51 -4.54
N VAL A 349 -5.80 -13.53 -4.50
CA VAL A 349 -4.92 -12.51 -5.07
C VAL A 349 -4.72 -12.78 -6.58
N MET A 350 -4.40 -11.75 -7.35
CA MET A 350 -4.06 -11.85 -8.78
C MET A 350 -2.76 -12.63 -8.98
N ASP A 351 -1.85 -12.57 -8.02
CA ASP A 351 -0.56 -13.26 -8.04
C ASP A 351 -0.70 -14.77 -8.26
N LYS A 352 -1.63 -15.41 -7.54
CA LYS A 352 -1.99 -16.83 -7.73
C LYS A 352 -2.44 -17.18 -9.15
N LEU A 353 -2.88 -16.20 -9.95
CA LEU A 353 -3.25 -16.42 -11.36
C LEU A 353 -2.04 -16.39 -12.31
N LEU A 354 -0.88 -15.91 -11.85
CA LEU A 354 0.38 -15.91 -12.60
C LEU A 354 0.94 -17.34 -12.70
N ASP A 355 0.76 -18.13 -11.64
CA ASP A 355 1.19 -19.53 -11.57
C ASP A 355 0.31 -20.48 -12.40
N GLU A 356 -0.80 -20.00 -12.95
CA GLU A 356 -1.71 -20.82 -13.75
C GLU A 356 -1.25 -20.93 -15.22
N ASP A 357 -0.70 -22.09 -15.59
CA ASP A 357 -0.38 -22.45 -17.00
C ASP A 357 -1.60 -22.46 -17.93
N MET A 358 -2.81 -22.50 -17.36
CA MET A 358 -4.05 -22.52 -18.11
C MET A 358 -5.16 -21.78 -17.36
N ILE A 359 -5.75 -20.78 -18.02
CA ILE A 359 -6.87 -20.01 -17.48
C ILE A 359 -8.11 -20.25 -18.32
N ASP A 360 -9.18 -20.76 -17.69
CA ASP A 360 -10.46 -21.10 -18.34
C ASP A 360 -10.31 -21.96 -19.61
N GLY A 361 -9.39 -22.92 -19.61
CA GLY A 361 -9.14 -23.81 -20.76
C GLY A 361 -8.26 -23.22 -21.86
N PHE A 362 -7.64 -22.05 -21.63
CA PHE A 362 -6.69 -21.43 -22.56
C PHE A 362 -5.28 -21.49 -21.98
N GLU A 363 -4.37 -22.13 -22.72
CA GLU A 363 -2.95 -22.23 -22.37
C GLU A 363 -2.30 -20.84 -22.31
N ARG A 364 -1.29 -20.70 -21.43
CA ARG A 364 -0.45 -19.51 -21.29
C ARG A 364 0.07 -19.04 -22.66
N GLU A 365 0.16 -17.72 -22.83
CA GLU A 365 0.51 -17.04 -24.09
C GLU A 365 -0.42 -17.29 -25.30
N SER A 366 -1.48 -18.09 -25.17
CA SER A 366 -2.49 -18.21 -26.22
C SER A 366 -3.33 -16.93 -26.34
N GLN A 367 -3.95 -16.71 -27.50
CA GLN A 367 -4.79 -15.53 -27.74
C GLN A 367 -5.94 -15.39 -26.74
N GLY A 368 -6.54 -16.51 -26.30
CA GLY A 368 -7.63 -16.49 -25.34
C GLY A 368 -7.17 -16.24 -23.91
N TRP A 369 -5.99 -16.73 -23.54
CA TRP A 369 -5.36 -16.41 -22.27
C TRP A 369 -4.99 -14.92 -22.21
N GLU A 370 -4.36 -14.40 -23.26
CA GLU A 370 -3.96 -13.00 -23.34
C GLU A 370 -5.16 -12.05 -23.31
N ALA A 371 -6.28 -12.41 -23.97
CA ALA A 371 -7.52 -11.64 -23.93
C ALA A 371 -8.09 -11.44 -22.52
N ARG A 372 -7.87 -12.39 -21.59
CA ARG A 372 -8.30 -12.30 -20.19
C ARG A 372 -7.47 -11.27 -19.45
N TRP A 373 -6.16 -11.42 -19.50
CA TRP A 373 -5.23 -10.47 -18.90
C TRP A 373 -5.43 -9.05 -19.43
N ILE A 374 -5.66 -8.88 -20.74
CA ILE A 374 -6.00 -7.56 -21.31
C ILE A 374 -7.29 -7.00 -20.71
N ALA A 375 -8.33 -7.81 -20.55
CA ALA A 375 -9.58 -7.37 -19.93
C ALA A 375 -9.40 -7.03 -18.45
N TRP A 376 -8.62 -7.82 -17.71
CA TRP A 376 -8.32 -7.61 -16.31
C TRP A 376 -7.46 -6.36 -16.09
N MET A 377 -6.43 -6.14 -16.92
CA MET A 377 -5.65 -4.91 -16.93
C MET A 377 -6.54 -3.68 -17.20
N PHE A 378 -7.54 -3.80 -18.07
CA PHE A 378 -8.50 -2.71 -18.26
C PHE A 378 -9.31 -2.41 -16.99
N GLN A 379 -9.69 -3.43 -16.21
CA GLN A 379 -10.36 -3.23 -14.92
C GLN A 379 -9.47 -2.43 -13.96
N ILE A 380 -8.18 -2.78 -13.85
CA ILE A 380 -7.21 -2.07 -13.00
C ILE A 380 -7.00 -0.63 -13.47
N VAL A 381 -6.78 -0.42 -14.78
CA VAL A 381 -6.67 0.92 -15.38
C VAL A 381 -7.92 1.75 -15.11
N SER A 382 -9.11 1.14 -15.18
CA SER A 382 -10.39 1.81 -14.90
C SER A 382 -10.52 2.19 -13.42
N ALA A 383 -10.13 1.30 -12.51
CA ALA A 383 -10.12 1.53 -11.07
C ALA A 383 -9.20 2.71 -10.71
N LEU A 384 -7.94 2.67 -11.14
CA LEU A 384 -6.98 3.74 -10.90
C LEU A 384 -7.40 5.06 -11.54
N THR A 385 -7.94 5.03 -12.77
CA THR A 385 -8.47 6.24 -13.43
C THR A 385 -9.57 6.88 -12.59
N PHE A 386 -10.51 6.08 -12.09
CA PHE A 386 -11.57 6.55 -11.23
C PHE A 386 -11.02 7.14 -9.92
N LEU A 387 -10.14 6.42 -9.22
CA LEU A 387 -9.57 6.85 -7.93
C LEU A 387 -8.73 8.13 -8.06
N GLN A 388 -7.90 8.23 -9.10
CA GLN A 388 -7.13 9.43 -9.43
C GLN A 388 -8.04 10.64 -9.68
N SER A 389 -9.14 10.45 -10.40
CA SER A 389 -10.12 11.52 -10.64
C SER A 389 -10.94 11.87 -9.38
N ALA A 390 -11.26 10.85 -8.57
CA ALA A 390 -12.09 10.99 -7.39
C ALA A 390 -11.38 11.75 -6.27
N ILE A 391 -10.17 11.32 -5.91
CA ILE A 391 -9.46 11.72 -4.69
C ILE A 391 -7.96 11.94 -4.93
N CYS A 392 -7.49 12.11 -6.17
CA CYS A 392 -6.06 12.30 -6.46
C CYS A 392 -5.20 11.17 -5.88
N PHE A 393 -5.69 9.93 -6.01
CA PHE A 393 -5.08 8.73 -5.44
C PHE A 393 -3.79 8.31 -6.16
N THR A 394 -2.79 7.94 -5.40
CA THR A 394 -1.65 7.11 -5.83
C THR A 394 -1.48 5.99 -4.79
N HIS A 395 -1.32 4.75 -5.23
CA HIS A 395 -1.14 3.59 -4.34
C HIS A 395 0.26 3.55 -3.73
N ASN A 396 1.28 3.82 -4.54
CA ASN A 396 2.72 3.78 -4.22
C ASN A 396 3.31 2.40 -3.91
N ASP A 397 2.49 1.35 -3.96
CA ASP A 397 2.94 -0.03 -3.74
C ASP A 397 2.04 -1.05 -4.46
N LEU A 398 1.69 -0.78 -5.71
CA LEU A 398 0.77 -1.65 -6.47
C LEU A 398 1.53 -2.76 -7.17
N HIS A 399 1.47 -3.97 -6.62
CA HIS A 399 1.95 -5.22 -7.24
C HIS A 399 0.80 -6.25 -7.31
N SER A 400 1.03 -7.38 -7.97
CA SER A 400 0.07 -8.48 -8.18
C SER A 400 -0.61 -8.96 -6.89
N ASN A 401 0.12 -9.09 -5.78
CA ASN A 401 -0.45 -9.46 -4.46
C ASN A 401 -1.42 -8.42 -3.88
N ASN A 402 -1.27 -7.13 -4.23
CA ASN A 402 -2.17 -6.05 -3.79
C ASN A 402 -3.42 -5.89 -4.67
N ILE A 403 -3.70 -6.88 -5.52
CA ILE A 403 -4.89 -6.94 -6.36
C ILE A 403 -5.65 -8.23 -6.05
N LEU A 404 -6.79 -8.11 -5.38
CA LEU A 404 -7.68 -9.23 -5.11
C LEU A 404 -8.70 -9.42 -6.24
N TRP A 405 -9.29 -10.62 -6.32
CA TRP A 405 -10.41 -10.90 -7.21
C TRP A 405 -11.54 -11.65 -6.50
N ARG A 406 -12.75 -11.44 -7.01
CA ARG A 406 -13.96 -12.19 -6.63
C ARG A 406 -14.72 -12.67 -7.86
N LYS A 407 -15.45 -13.78 -7.73
CA LYS A 407 -16.30 -14.29 -8.81
C LYS A 407 -17.46 -13.34 -9.10
N THR A 408 -17.90 -13.37 -10.35
CA THR A 408 -19.12 -12.70 -10.77
C THR A 408 -19.80 -13.44 -11.91
N ASP A 409 -21.13 -13.44 -11.88
CA ASP A 409 -21.95 -13.90 -13.00
C ASP A 409 -22.13 -12.82 -14.08
N LYS A 410 -21.75 -11.56 -13.77
CA LYS A 410 -21.81 -10.47 -14.75
C LYS A 410 -20.81 -10.77 -15.86
N LYS A 411 -21.30 -10.89 -17.09
CA LYS A 411 -20.45 -11.17 -18.26
C LYS A 411 -19.60 -9.97 -18.67
N PHE A 412 -20.12 -8.76 -18.47
CA PHE A 412 -19.47 -7.53 -18.87
C PHE A 412 -19.58 -6.46 -17.78
N LEU A 413 -18.59 -5.57 -17.74
CA LEU A 413 -18.65 -4.30 -17.03
C LEU A 413 -18.67 -3.17 -18.07
N TYR A 414 -19.43 -2.12 -17.77
CA TYR A 414 -19.55 -0.96 -18.63
C TYR A 414 -18.89 0.24 -17.96
N TYR A 415 -17.98 0.90 -18.67
CA TYR A 415 -17.29 2.10 -18.19
C TYR A 415 -17.60 3.27 -19.11
N ARG A 416 -17.74 4.46 -18.55
CA ARG A 416 -18.09 5.67 -19.30
C ARG A 416 -17.16 6.83 -18.96
N LYS A 417 -16.67 7.48 -20.02
CA LYS A 417 -15.93 8.75 -19.94
C LYS A 417 -16.86 9.94 -20.13
N ARG A 418 -16.47 11.13 -19.68
CA ARG A 418 -17.26 12.37 -19.79
C ARG A 418 -17.57 12.77 -21.23
N ASP A 419 -16.70 12.42 -22.18
CA ASP A 419 -16.91 12.67 -23.60
C ASP A 419 -17.97 11.75 -24.25
N GLY A 420 -18.54 10.82 -23.46
CA GLY A 420 -19.58 9.89 -23.91
C GLY A 420 -19.04 8.55 -24.42
N THR A 421 -17.72 8.37 -24.51
CA THR A 421 -17.12 7.08 -24.87
C THR A 421 -17.49 6.03 -23.81
N VAL A 422 -17.91 4.87 -24.28
CA VAL A 422 -18.27 3.72 -23.44
C VAL A 422 -17.39 2.53 -23.81
N TRP A 423 -16.90 1.81 -22.81
CA TRP A 423 -16.24 0.52 -22.97
C TRP A 423 -17.10 -0.57 -22.35
N ARG A 424 -17.24 -1.70 -23.04
CA ARG A 424 -17.83 -2.94 -22.56
C ARG A 424 -16.74 -3.99 -22.45
N VAL A 425 -16.36 -4.31 -21.23
CA VAL A 425 -15.19 -5.14 -20.91
C VAL A 425 -15.67 -6.48 -20.38
N PRO A 426 -15.24 -7.62 -20.94
CA PRO A 426 -15.59 -8.92 -20.40
C PRO A 426 -14.95 -9.13 -19.02
N THR A 427 -15.69 -9.70 -18.08
CA THR A 427 -15.17 -9.99 -16.74
C THR A 427 -14.36 -11.29 -16.72
N PHE A 428 -14.71 -12.23 -17.62
CA PHE A 428 -14.30 -13.63 -17.53
C PHE A 428 -14.54 -14.21 -16.13
N GLY A 429 -15.68 -13.85 -15.56
CA GLY A 429 -16.10 -14.33 -14.24
C GLY A 429 -15.36 -13.70 -13.06
N LYS A 430 -14.45 -12.73 -13.27
CA LYS A 430 -13.66 -12.09 -12.20
C LYS A 430 -13.83 -10.57 -12.17
N ILE A 431 -14.00 -10.02 -10.97
CA ILE A 431 -13.89 -8.57 -10.69
C ILE A 431 -12.67 -8.34 -9.81
N PHE A 432 -11.76 -7.48 -10.26
CA PHE A 432 -10.55 -7.14 -9.52
C PHE A 432 -10.74 -5.92 -8.62
N THR A 433 -10.05 -5.93 -7.48
CA THR A 433 -10.11 -4.91 -6.42
C THR A 433 -8.73 -4.64 -5.89
N ILE A 434 -8.37 -3.37 -5.72
CA ILE A 434 -7.07 -2.95 -5.18
C ILE A 434 -7.17 -2.88 -3.66
N ILE A 435 -6.13 -3.32 -2.94
CA ILE A 435 -6.01 -3.34 -1.48
C ILE A 435 -4.62 -2.88 -1.03
N ASP A 436 -4.42 -2.79 0.29
CA ASP A 436 -3.18 -2.37 0.95
C ASP A 436 -2.79 -0.91 0.71
N PHE A 437 -3.37 -0.02 1.51
CA PHE A 437 -3.20 1.42 1.32
C PHE A 437 -2.19 2.02 2.29
N GLY A 438 -1.30 1.19 2.88
CA GLY A 438 -0.30 1.64 3.84
C GLY A 438 0.59 2.77 3.31
N ARG A 439 0.98 2.71 2.03
CA ARG A 439 1.78 3.77 1.37
C ARG A 439 0.96 4.74 0.52
N ALA A 440 -0.37 4.64 0.54
CA ALA A 440 -1.22 5.42 -0.35
C ALA A 440 -1.15 6.92 -0.05
N ILE A 441 -1.30 7.72 -1.11
CA ILE A 441 -1.42 9.17 -1.03
C ILE A 441 -2.71 9.58 -1.71
N PHE A 442 -3.57 10.32 -1.01
CA PHE A 442 -4.84 10.78 -1.56
C PHE A 442 -5.36 12.05 -0.88
N ARG A 443 -6.39 12.67 -1.46
CA ARG A 443 -7.01 13.89 -0.97
C ARG A 443 -8.49 13.66 -0.71
N LEU A 444 -8.89 13.92 0.53
CA LEU A 444 -10.28 13.95 0.94
C LEU A 444 -10.63 15.37 1.41
N GLY A 445 -11.47 16.06 0.64
CA GLY A 445 -11.76 17.48 0.87
C GLY A 445 -10.50 18.34 0.77
N ARG A 446 -10.18 19.06 1.85
CA ARG A 446 -8.96 19.89 1.97
C ARG A 446 -7.75 19.11 2.51
N HIS A 447 -7.97 17.94 3.11
CA HIS A 447 -6.92 17.18 3.79
C HIS A 447 -6.18 16.29 2.79
N LEU A 448 -4.86 16.41 2.81
CA LEU A 448 -3.93 15.48 2.16
C LEU A 448 -3.64 14.35 3.14
N TRP A 449 -3.96 13.13 2.72
CA TRP A 449 -3.62 11.90 3.41
C TRP A 449 -2.33 11.37 2.77
N VAL A 450 -1.30 11.25 3.59
CA VAL A 450 0.02 10.76 3.19
C VAL A 450 0.58 9.96 4.34
N SER A 451 1.05 8.75 4.06
CA SER A 451 1.71 7.89 5.04
C SER A 451 3.01 8.50 5.51
N ASP A 452 3.32 8.30 6.80
CA ASP A 452 4.59 8.68 7.38
C ASP A 452 5.76 7.77 6.94
N ASP A 453 5.50 6.68 6.21
CA ASP A 453 6.53 5.94 5.49
C ASP A 453 7.31 6.84 4.50
N HIS A 454 6.68 7.90 3.98
CA HIS A 454 7.30 8.84 3.04
C HIS A 454 8.19 9.90 3.72
N TRP A 455 8.27 9.91 5.06
CA TRP A 455 9.11 10.86 5.77
C TRP A 455 10.61 10.55 5.56
N PRO A 456 11.50 11.54 5.74
CA PRO A 456 12.92 11.29 5.70
C PRO A 456 13.33 10.20 6.69
N ASN A 457 14.19 9.29 6.25
CA ASN A 457 14.70 8.15 7.03
C ASN A 457 13.62 7.11 7.44
N GLN A 458 12.52 7.04 6.70
CA GLN A 458 11.52 5.96 6.79
C GLN A 458 11.55 5.12 5.50
N ASP A 459 10.82 4.01 5.47
CA ASP A 459 10.92 2.99 4.42
C ASP A 459 10.62 3.48 3.00
N ALA A 460 9.83 4.55 2.85
CA ALA A 460 9.54 5.20 1.57
C ALA A 460 10.22 6.58 1.41
N GLY A 461 11.24 6.85 2.24
CA GLY A 461 12.01 8.07 2.21
C GLY A 461 12.58 8.36 0.81
N ASP A 462 12.74 9.65 0.49
CA ASP A 462 13.28 10.16 -0.79
C ASP A 462 12.48 9.82 -2.06
N GLN A 463 11.45 8.98 -1.98
CA GLN A 463 10.53 8.74 -3.10
C GLN A 463 9.86 10.03 -3.57
N TYR A 464 9.48 10.88 -2.61
CA TYR A 464 8.84 12.16 -2.86
C TYR A 464 9.48 13.28 -2.03
N ASN A 465 9.27 14.52 -2.47
CA ASN A 465 9.68 15.73 -1.75
C ASN A 465 8.59 16.79 -1.91
N PHE A 466 7.59 16.78 -1.02
CA PHE A 466 6.45 17.68 -1.02
C PHE A 466 5.71 17.69 0.33
N GLY A 467 4.77 18.63 0.48
CA GLY A 467 3.84 18.63 1.61
C GLY A 467 4.56 18.75 2.97
N PRO A 468 4.19 17.95 3.99
CA PRO A 468 4.67 18.10 5.36
C PRO A 468 6.16 17.73 5.55
N PHE A 469 6.80 17.07 4.59
CA PHE A 469 8.21 16.69 4.61
C PHE A 469 9.01 17.35 3.47
N PHE A 470 8.54 18.49 2.94
CA PHE A 470 9.22 19.20 1.87
C PHE A 470 10.55 19.82 2.34
N ASP A 471 11.63 19.45 1.67
CA ASP A 471 12.96 20.04 1.80
C ASP A 471 13.22 20.97 0.60
N HIS A 472 13.38 22.27 0.89
CA HIS A 472 13.66 23.31 -0.10
C HIS A 472 15.03 23.17 -0.78
N THR A 473 15.95 22.38 -0.21
CA THR A 473 17.27 22.12 -0.78
C THR A 473 17.25 21.03 -1.85
N LYS A 474 16.21 20.19 -1.86
CA LYS A 474 16.01 19.10 -2.82
C LYS A 474 15.00 19.50 -3.91
N PRO A 475 15.04 18.88 -5.11
CA PRO A 475 14.01 19.09 -6.12
C PRO A 475 12.63 18.69 -5.61
N LYS A 476 11.58 19.44 -5.97
CA LYS A 476 10.21 19.08 -5.63
C LYS A 476 9.76 17.86 -6.42
N VAL A 477 9.39 16.79 -5.73
CA VAL A 477 8.85 15.55 -6.33
C VAL A 477 7.50 15.30 -5.71
N ILE A 478 6.45 15.28 -6.53
CA ILE A 478 5.06 15.10 -6.08
C ILE A 478 4.57 13.68 -6.42
N PRO A 479 3.48 13.20 -5.79
CA PRO A 479 2.89 11.91 -6.11
C PRO A 479 2.66 11.76 -7.62
N ASN A 480 3.16 10.66 -8.18
CA ASN A 480 3.19 10.43 -9.61
C ASN A 480 2.05 9.49 -10.04
N PRO A 481 1.07 9.95 -10.84
CA PRO A 481 -0.06 9.11 -11.29
C PRO A 481 0.34 7.92 -12.17
N SER A 482 1.56 7.90 -12.72
CA SER A 482 2.08 6.79 -13.51
C SER A 482 2.70 5.68 -12.65
N PHE A 483 2.97 5.98 -11.37
CA PHE A 483 3.69 5.09 -10.47
C PHE A 483 3.04 3.71 -10.40
N ASP A 484 1.73 3.69 -10.14
CA ASP A 484 0.99 2.47 -9.85
C ASP A 484 1.01 1.48 -11.03
N LEU A 485 0.86 1.95 -12.27
CA LEU A 485 0.91 1.07 -13.45
C LEU A 485 2.34 0.63 -13.77
N SER A 486 3.34 1.47 -13.53
CA SER A 486 4.74 1.10 -13.72
C SER A 486 5.16 0.02 -12.71
N ARG A 487 4.83 0.21 -11.43
CA ARG A 487 5.15 -0.76 -10.37
C ARG A 487 4.46 -2.10 -10.60
N LEU A 488 3.19 -2.05 -11.03
CA LEU A 488 2.41 -3.24 -11.37
C LEU A 488 3.00 -3.98 -12.58
N ALA A 489 3.42 -3.26 -13.63
CA ALA A 489 4.04 -3.89 -14.79
C ALA A 489 5.30 -4.67 -14.41
N VAL A 490 6.17 -4.09 -13.58
CA VAL A 490 7.37 -4.77 -13.10
C VAL A 490 7.02 -6.08 -12.39
N SER A 491 6.01 -6.09 -11.50
CA SER A 491 5.61 -7.33 -10.82
C SER A 491 4.92 -8.37 -11.72
N LEU A 492 4.39 -7.96 -12.88
CA LEU A 492 3.60 -8.85 -13.74
C LEU A 492 4.42 -9.47 -14.87
N ILE A 493 5.46 -8.81 -15.38
CA ILE A 493 6.15 -9.28 -16.59
C ILE A 493 6.79 -10.65 -16.35
N ASP A 494 7.57 -10.81 -15.27
CA ASP A 494 8.22 -12.08 -14.91
C ASP A 494 7.22 -13.21 -14.70
N GLY A 495 6.15 -12.94 -13.95
CA GLY A 495 5.11 -13.94 -13.68
C GLY A 495 4.30 -14.34 -14.91
N LEU A 496 4.14 -13.45 -15.90
CA LEU A 496 3.32 -13.72 -17.10
C LEU A 496 4.11 -14.31 -18.27
N PHE A 497 5.40 -14.02 -18.38
CA PHE A 497 6.21 -14.37 -19.53
C PHE A 497 7.58 -14.91 -19.08
N ASP A 498 7.80 -16.21 -19.28
CA ASP A 498 9.07 -16.86 -18.93
C ASP A 498 10.25 -16.32 -19.77
N ALA A 499 9.95 -15.78 -20.94
CA ALA A 499 10.91 -15.07 -21.79
C ALA A 499 10.18 -14.01 -22.64
N PRO A 500 10.90 -12.96 -23.09
CA PRO A 500 10.32 -11.96 -23.99
C PRO A 500 9.69 -12.59 -25.24
N PRO A 501 8.40 -12.32 -25.53
CA PRO A 501 7.73 -12.90 -26.68
C PRO A 501 8.41 -12.54 -28.00
N PRO A 502 8.27 -13.37 -29.06
CA PRO A 502 8.96 -13.13 -30.31
C PRO A 502 8.63 -11.76 -30.91
N LYS A 503 9.67 -11.07 -31.41
CA LYS A 503 9.54 -9.81 -32.14
C LYS A 503 8.49 -9.89 -33.25
N LYS A 504 7.66 -8.86 -33.35
CA LYS A 504 6.66 -8.70 -34.41
C LYS A 504 7.36 -8.68 -35.78
N LYS A 505 6.82 -9.43 -36.75
CA LYS A 505 7.39 -9.48 -38.12
C LYS A 505 6.83 -8.32 -38.96
N GLY A 506 7.69 -7.65 -39.74
CA GLY A 506 7.27 -6.62 -40.69
C GLY A 506 8.33 -5.54 -40.91
N LYS A 507 8.15 -4.71 -41.96
CA LYS A 507 8.94 -3.48 -42.12
C LYS A 507 8.35 -2.41 -41.19
N GLY A 508 9.19 -1.70 -40.45
CA GLY A 508 8.76 -0.58 -39.59
C GLY A 508 8.20 -0.99 -38.22
N VAL A 509 8.68 -2.09 -37.63
CA VAL A 509 8.34 -2.46 -36.25
C VAL A 509 8.86 -1.38 -35.30
N SER A 510 7.96 -0.83 -34.48
CA SER A 510 8.30 0.23 -33.53
C SER A 510 9.30 -0.24 -32.48
N ILE A 511 10.20 0.66 -32.09
CA ILE A 511 11.07 0.50 -30.92
C ILE A 511 10.25 0.90 -29.70
N MET A 512 10.21 0.05 -28.68
CA MET A 512 9.53 0.32 -27.41
C MET A 512 10.44 1.05 -26.42
N SER A 513 11.71 0.65 -26.37
CA SER A 513 12.76 1.32 -25.58
C SER A 513 14.12 1.26 -26.28
N GLU A 514 14.95 2.25 -26.00
CA GLU A 514 16.32 2.37 -26.51
C GLU A 514 17.24 2.85 -25.39
N GLU A 515 18.28 2.08 -25.10
CA GLU A 515 19.32 2.39 -24.12
C GLU A 515 20.69 2.12 -24.73
N GLY A 516 21.37 3.18 -25.15
CA GLY A 516 22.63 3.04 -25.91
C GLY A 516 22.45 2.23 -27.20
N SER A 517 23.12 1.08 -27.29
CA SER A 517 23.00 0.15 -28.42
C SER A 517 21.83 -0.81 -28.32
N TRP A 518 21.27 -0.99 -27.12
CA TRP A 518 20.21 -1.95 -26.85
C TRP A 518 18.86 -1.36 -27.27
N LYS A 519 18.12 -2.12 -28.11
CA LYS A 519 16.83 -1.70 -28.66
C LYS A 519 15.82 -2.82 -28.50
N VAL A 520 14.77 -2.55 -27.73
CA VAL A 520 13.65 -3.47 -27.56
C VAL A 520 12.55 -3.09 -28.54
N TYR A 521 12.06 -4.07 -29.30
CA TYR A 521 11.08 -3.86 -30.36
C TYR A 521 9.73 -4.47 -29.98
N GLU A 522 8.64 -3.95 -30.54
CA GLU A 522 7.31 -4.54 -30.37
C GLU A 522 7.33 -6.05 -30.66
N THR A 523 6.74 -6.82 -29.74
CA THR A 523 6.57 -8.26 -29.83
C THR A 523 5.22 -8.61 -30.46
N LYS A 524 4.99 -9.90 -30.68
CA LYS A 524 3.69 -10.41 -31.12
C LYS A 524 2.61 -10.37 -30.04
N SER A 525 2.96 -10.17 -28.78
CA SER A 525 2.06 -10.13 -27.62
C SER A 525 1.66 -8.69 -27.32
N PRO A 526 0.44 -8.23 -27.67
CA PRO A 526 -0.07 -6.93 -27.25
C PRO A 526 0.04 -6.67 -25.75
N LEU A 527 -0.20 -7.68 -24.91
CA LEU A 527 -0.13 -7.59 -23.45
C LEU A 527 1.30 -7.27 -22.99
N TYR A 528 2.29 -8.02 -23.48
CA TYR A 528 3.70 -7.76 -23.18
C TYR A 528 4.08 -6.34 -23.59
N ASN A 529 3.69 -5.92 -24.80
CA ASN A 529 3.97 -4.58 -25.30
C ASN A 529 3.30 -3.49 -24.44
N LEU A 530 2.11 -3.75 -23.88
CA LEU A 530 1.43 -2.83 -22.98
C LEU A 530 2.19 -2.69 -21.65
N LEU A 531 2.50 -3.81 -21.01
CA LEU A 531 3.22 -3.84 -19.72
C LEU A 531 4.61 -3.22 -19.86
N TRP A 532 5.37 -3.60 -20.89
CA TRP A 532 6.66 -2.99 -21.20
C TRP A 532 6.54 -1.48 -21.41
N SER A 533 5.48 -0.99 -22.06
CA SER A 533 5.28 0.45 -22.24
C SER A 533 5.08 1.22 -20.94
N TRP A 534 4.73 0.54 -19.84
CA TRP A 534 4.58 1.14 -18.51
C TRP A 534 5.90 1.18 -17.73
N THR A 535 6.93 0.43 -18.14
CA THR A 535 8.26 0.46 -17.51
C THR A 535 9.19 1.50 -18.15
N ILE A 536 8.71 2.30 -19.11
CA ILE A 536 9.55 3.24 -19.85
C ILE A 536 9.63 4.61 -19.17
N ASN A 537 10.84 5.03 -18.83
CA ASN A 537 11.13 6.33 -18.26
C ASN A 537 11.00 7.48 -19.28
N ASP A 538 11.18 8.71 -18.80
CA ASP A 538 11.05 9.92 -19.61
C ASP A 538 12.09 10.03 -20.73
N LYS A 539 13.23 9.34 -20.59
CA LYS A 539 14.31 9.25 -21.59
C LYS A 539 14.05 8.21 -22.67
N GLY A 540 13.09 7.30 -22.46
CA GLY A 540 12.80 6.20 -23.38
C GLY A 540 13.54 4.90 -23.08
N GLU A 541 14.14 4.80 -21.89
CA GLU A 541 14.83 3.61 -21.39
C GLU A 541 13.87 2.83 -20.47
N THR A 542 14.09 1.51 -20.34
CA THR A 542 13.33 0.69 -19.39
C THR A 542 13.91 0.87 -17.97
N ILE A 543 13.04 0.80 -16.96
CA ILE A 543 13.42 0.74 -15.53
C ILE A 543 13.37 -0.68 -14.95
N TYR A 544 12.96 -1.66 -15.75
CA TYR A 544 12.72 -3.04 -15.33
C TYR A 544 14.01 -3.87 -15.31
N GLU A 545 14.64 -4.10 -16.46
CA GLU A 545 15.81 -4.97 -16.59
C GLU A 545 16.95 -4.31 -17.38
N THR A 546 18.16 -4.86 -17.25
CA THR A 546 19.33 -4.55 -18.07
C THR A 546 19.32 -5.34 -19.40
N GLU A 547 20.25 -5.05 -20.31
CA GLU A 547 20.38 -5.82 -21.58
C GLU A 547 20.61 -7.31 -21.36
N ASP A 548 21.19 -7.68 -20.22
CA ASP A 548 21.51 -9.05 -19.83
C ASP A 548 20.36 -9.74 -19.07
N GLY A 549 19.24 -9.05 -18.80
CA GLY A 549 18.08 -9.59 -18.09
C GLY A 549 18.20 -9.55 -16.56
N GLU A 550 19.13 -8.74 -16.03
CA GLU A 550 19.27 -8.53 -14.58
C GLU A 550 18.35 -7.38 -14.12
N GLU A 551 17.89 -7.43 -12.86
CA GLU A 551 17.11 -6.34 -12.27
C GLU A 551 17.92 -5.04 -12.31
N LYS A 552 17.30 -3.96 -12.81
CA LYS A 552 18.03 -2.70 -13.05
C LYS A 552 18.28 -1.87 -11.80
N TYR A 553 17.40 -1.98 -10.82
CA TYR A 553 17.44 -1.21 -9.57
C TYR A 553 17.10 -2.14 -8.42
N GLU A 554 18.01 -2.30 -7.48
CA GLU A 554 17.81 -3.17 -6.33
C GLU A 554 16.91 -2.52 -5.28
N GLY A 555 15.99 -3.30 -4.69
CA GLY A 555 15.19 -2.90 -3.54
C GLY A 555 14.40 -1.61 -3.76
N PHE A 556 14.53 -0.66 -2.82
CA PHE A 556 13.71 0.56 -2.83
C PHE A 556 14.13 1.59 -3.88
N ASP A 557 15.32 1.47 -4.48
CA ASP A 557 15.76 2.37 -5.55
C ASP A 557 14.80 2.33 -6.74
N LEU A 558 14.24 1.16 -7.06
CA LEU A 558 13.21 1.02 -8.09
C LEU A 558 12.03 1.96 -7.85
N TYR A 559 11.54 2.06 -6.62
CA TYR A 559 10.41 2.91 -6.25
C TYR A 559 10.77 4.39 -6.45
N ILE A 560 11.98 4.80 -6.06
CA ILE A 560 12.45 6.17 -6.26
C ILE A 560 12.50 6.50 -7.76
N ARG A 561 13.07 5.61 -8.59
CA ARG A 561 13.21 5.81 -10.04
C ARG A 561 11.86 5.82 -10.76
N ILE A 562 10.91 4.98 -10.37
CA ILE A 562 9.55 5.04 -10.91
C ILE A 562 8.90 6.39 -10.59
N ALA A 563 8.97 6.82 -9.32
CA ALA A 563 8.36 8.05 -8.87
C ALA A 563 8.92 9.28 -9.59
N GLN A 564 10.24 9.32 -9.80
CA GLN A 564 10.95 10.49 -10.32
C GLN A 564 11.09 10.52 -11.85
N ASP A 565 11.05 9.38 -12.55
CA ASP A 565 11.42 9.32 -13.97
C ASP A 565 10.37 8.71 -14.89
N VAL A 566 9.28 8.09 -14.40
CA VAL A 566 8.26 7.45 -15.25
C VAL A 566 6.97 8.27 -15.26
N HIS A 567 6.72 9.09 -16.30
CA HIS A 567 5.52 9.96 -16.34
C HIS A 567 4.53 9.67 -17.47
N ARG A 568 4.69 8.56 -18.21
CA ARG A 568 3.86 8.23 -19.38
C ARG A 568 2.82 7.12 -19.13
N ALA A 569 2.95 6.40 -18.02
CA ALA A 569 2.03 5.32 -17.64
C ALA A 569 0.79 5.83 -16.87
N VAL A 570 0.26 7.02 -17.21
CA VAL A 570 -0.90 7.58 -16.52
C VAL A 570 -2.17 6.78 -16.88
N PRO A 571 -2.94 6.22 -15.93
CA PRO A 571 -4.10 5.35 -16.18
C PRO A 571 -5.11 5.90 -17.19
N LYS A 572 -5.54 7.16 -17.02
CA LYS A 572 -6.55 7.78 -17.91
C LYS A 572 -6.13 7.82 -19.38
N GLU A 573 -4.82 7.89 -19.64
CA GLU A 573 -4.26 7.93 -21.00
C GLU A 573 -4.13 6.53 -21.60
N GLN A 574 -4.14 5.48 -20.77
CA GLN A 574 -4.05 4.10 -21.25
C GLN A 574 -5.36 3.59 -21.86
N LEU A 575 -6.52 4.17 -21.49
CA LEU A 575 -7.84 3.75 -21.97
C LEU A 575 -8.01 3.81 -23.50
N HIS A 576 -7.25 4.66 -24.18
CA HIS A 576 -7.31 4.87 -25.64
C HIS A 576 -6.26 4.05 -26.40
N ARG A 577 -5.49 3.20 -25.71
CA ARG A 577 -4.47 2.36 -26.35
C ARG A 577 -5.15 1.40 -27.34
N PRO A 578 -4.51 1.11 -28.49
CA PRO A 578 -5.08 0.22 -29.51
C PRO A 578 -5.52 -1.16 -28.98
N ILE A 579 -4.84 -1.66 -27.95
CA ILE A 579 -5.15 -2.94 -27.31
C ILE A 579 -6.55 -2.99 -26.69
N PHE A 580 -7.11 -1.84 -26.28
CA PHE A 580 -8.44 -1.73 -25.67
C PHE A 580 -9.52 -1.27 -26.64
N GLN A 581 -9.18 -1.02 -27.91
CA GLN A 581 -10.11 -0.56 -28.93
C GLN A 581 -11.27 -1.55 -29.14
N SER A 582 -11.00 -2.84 -28.96
CA SER A 582 -12.00 -3.91 -29.06
C SER A 582 -13.11 -3.81 -28.00
N PHE A 583 -12.87 -3.11 -26.89
CA PHE A 583 -13.85 -2.91 -25.84
C PHE A 583 -14.77 -1.71 -26.08
N ILE A 584 -14.46 -0.82 -27.04
CA ILE A 584 -15.32 0.35 -27.32
C ILE A 584 -16.73 -0.12 -27.74
N TRP A 585 -17.74 0.41 -27.05
CA TRP A 585 -19.13 0.05 -27.21
C TRP A 585 -19.93 1.22 -27.78
N THR A 586 -20.55 0.99 -28.94
CA THR A 586 -21.31 2.01 -29.68
C THR A 586 -22.82 1.90 -29.50
N ASN A 587 -23.32 0.79 -28.95
CA ASN A 587 -24.75 0.61 -28.70
C ASN A 587 -25.15 1.23 -27.35
N ARG A 588 -26.46 1.30 -27.09
CA ARG A 588 -26.95 1.69 -25.77
C ARG A 588 -26.53 0.66 -24.72
N VAL A 589 -26.13 1.14 -23.55
CA VAL A 589 -25.92 0.28 -22.37
C VAL A 589 -27.28 -0.32 -21.98
N PRO A 590 -27.36 -1.63 -21.69
CA PRO A 590 -28.60 -2.26 -21.20
C PRO A 590 -29.15 -1.51 -19.99
N THR A 591 -30.49 -1.45 -19.85
CA THR A 591 -31.16 -0.66 -18.80
C THR A 591 -30.95 -1.21 -17.39
N ASP A 592 -30.63 -2.49 -17.29
CA ASP A 592 -30.31 -3.25 -16.09
C ASP A 592 -28.82 -3.19 -15.70
N GLU A 593 -27.99 -2.55 -16.51
CA GLU A 593 -26.55 -2.46 -16.29
C GLU A 593 -26.11 -1.05 -15.88
N THR A 594 -25.20 -0.99 -14.89
CA THR A 594 -24.56 0.25 -14.47
C THR A 594 -23.39 0.57 -15.41
N ALA A 595 -23.34 1.81 -15.92
CA ALA A 595 -22.17 2.34 -16.61
C ALA A 595 -21.33 3.19 -15.65
N TYR A 596 -20.26 2.61 -15.11
CA TYR A 596 -19.40 3.25 -14.11
C TYR A 596 -18.65 4.43 -14.72
N ALA A 597 -18.77 5.60 -14.10
CA ALA A 597 -18.15 6.82 -14.58
C ALA A 597 -16.67 6.86 -14.19
N LEU A 598 -15.76 6.96 -15.16
CA LEU A 598 -14.31 7.04 -14.93
C LEU A 598 -13.86 8.43 -14.42
N GLY A 599 -14.77 9.40 -14.42
CA GLY A 599 -14.51 10.74 -13.91
C GLY A 599 -13.58 11.60 -14.77
N VAL A 600 -13.10 11.10 -15.91
CA VAL A 600 -12.24 11.80 -16.88
C VAL A 600 -12.93 12.06 -18.20
#